data_AF-A0A451ABK8-F1
#
_entry.id   AF-A0A451ABK8-F1
#
_cell.length_a   1.000
_cell.length_b   1.000
_cell.length_c   1.000
_cell.angle_alpha   90.00
_cell.angle_beta   90.00
_cell.angle_gamma   90.00
#
_symmetry.space_group_name_H-M   'P 1'
#
loop_
_entity.id
_entity.type
_entity.pdbx_description
1 polymer ?
#
loop_
_entity_poly.entity_id
_entity_poly.type
_entity_poly.pdbx_seq_one_letter_code
_entity_poly.pdbx_strand_id
1 'polypeptide(L)' 'MEIDKTKEEVGWLKVVFALLVVTDVSLIGWTAQNLHKASVSFIFLAIFVIALVTWAIIEANRRAYRKIKKLGDL' A
#
# COMPACT_ATOMS: atom_id res chain seq x y z
N MET A 1 22.13 -3.32 -17.65
CA MET A 1 21.23 -4.50 -17.76
C MET A 1 20.59 -4.87 -16.43
N GLU A 2 21.33 -5.28 -15.37
CA GLU A 2 20.71 -5.61 -14.07
C GLU A 2 20.25 -4.37 -13.27
N ILE A 3 21.03 -3.28 -13.33
CA ILE A 3 20.66 -1.98 -12.74
C ILE A 3 19.37 -1.43 -13.37
N ASP A 4 19.22 -1.54 -14.69
CA ASP A 4 18.03 -1.05 -15.40
C ASP A 4 16.79 -1.85 -15.02
N LYS A 5 16.90 -3.18 -14.96
CA LYS A 5 15.82 -4.06 -14.46
C LYS A 5 15.43 -3.70 -13.03
N THR A 6 16.41 -3.48 -12.14
CA THR A 6 16.12 -3.14 -10.75
C THR A 6 15.48 -1.76 -10.63
N LYS A 7 15.89 -0.79 -11.45
CA LYS A 7 15.24 0.53 -11.53
C LYS A 7 13.79 0.42 -12.02
N GLU A 8 13.53 -0.42 -13.01
CA GLU A 8 12.18 -0.68 -13.52
C GLU A 8 11.29 -1.31 -12.44
N GLU A 9 11.78 -2.33 -11.74
CA GLU A 9 11.06 -2.95 -10.62
C GLU A 9 10.74 -1.97 -9.49
N VAL A 10 11.68 -1.07 -9.16
CA VAL A 10 11.44 0.00 -8.18
C VAL A 10 10.39 0.99 -8.71
N GLY A 11 10.41 1.29 -10.01
CA GLY A 11 9.39 2.09 -10.68
C GLY A 11 7.99 1.48 -10.51
N TRP A 12 7.85 0.18 -10.79
CA TRP A 12 6.60 -0.55 -10.58
C TRP A 12 6.14 -0.56 -9.12
N LEU A 13 7.08 -0.75 -8.17
CA LEU A 13 6.75 -0.71 -6.74
C LEU A 13 6.23 0.66 -6.29
N LYS A 14 6.73 1.77 -6.86
CA LYS A 14 6.20 3.11 -6.58
C LYS A 14 4.75 3.26 -7.03
N VAL A 15 4.41 2.75 -8.22
CA VAL A 15 3.04 2.78 -8.74
C VAL A 15 2.11 1.97 -7.84
N VAL A 16 2.50 0.75 -7.47
CA VAL A 16 1.71 -0.10 -6.56
C VAL A 16 1.54 0.56 -5.20
N PHE A 17 2.60 1.15 -4.64
CA PHE A 17 2.54 1.88 -3.37
C PHE A 17 1.53 3.03 -3.44
N ALA A 18 1.58 3.86 -4.49
CA ALA A 18 0.65 4.98 -4.66
C ALA A 18 -0.81 4.51 -4.77
N LEU A 19 -1.07 3.46 -5.55
CA LEU A 19 -2.41 2.88 -5.68
C LEU A 19 -2.94 2.34 -4.34
N LEU A 20 -2.09 1.64 -3.58
CA LEU A 20 -2.45 1.14 -2.26
C LEU A 20 -2.78 2.29 -1.30
N VAL A 21 -1.96 3.35 -1.27
CA VAL A 21 -2.21 4.53 -0.42
C VAL A 21 -3.54 5.21 -0.76
N VAL A 22 -3.82 5.44 -2.05
CA VAL A 22 -5.10 6.04 -2.48
C VAL A 22 -6.28 5.15 -2.10
N THR A 23 -6.13 3.83 -2.25
CA THR A 23 -7.16 2.86 -1.85
C THR A 23 -7.40 2.91 -0.34
N ASP A 24 -6.34 2.93 0.47
CA ASP A 24 -6.42 2.95 1.93
C ASP A 24 -7.11 4.23 2.43
N VAL A 25 -6.69 5.40 1.92
CA VAL A 25 -7.32 6.69 2.25
C VAL A 25 -8.79 6.72 1.84
N SER A 26 -9.13 6.14 0.67
CA SER A 26 -10.51 6.06 0.20
C SER A 26 -11.38 5.18 1.11
N LEU A 27 -10.86 4.03 1.56
CA LEU A 27 -11.54 3.14 2.51
C LEU A 27 -11.74 3.81 3.88
N ILE A 28 -10.72 4.50 4.39
CA ILE A 28 -10.81 5.28 5.62
C ILE A 28 -11.88 6.36 5.49
N GLY A 29 -11.88 7.11 4.37
CA GLY A 29 -12.88 8.14 4.09
C GLY A 29 -14.29 7.59 3.99
N TRP A 30 -14.49 6.46 3.30
CA TRP A 30 -15.78 5.79 3.24
C TRP A 30 -16.25 5.34 4.62
N THR A 31 -15.36 4.76 5.43
CA THR A 31 -15.66 4.32 6.79
C THR A 31 -16.07 5.50 7.67
N ALA A 32 -15.33 6.62 7.59
CA ALA A 32 -15.63 7.85 8.31
C ALA A 32 -17.05 8.38 8.00
N GLN A 33 -17.44 8.37 6.73
CA GLN A 33 -18.76 8.83 6.29
C GLN A 33 -19.91 7.89 6.64
N ASN A 34 -19.61 6.61 6.86
CA ASN A 34 -20.62 5.55 7.03
C ASN A 34 -20.69 4.98 8.45
N LEU A 35 -19.87 5.44 9.41
CA LEU A 35 -19.89 4.98 10.81
C LEU A 35 -21.27 4.96 11.46
N HIS A 36 -22.14 5.92 11.14
CA HIS A 36 -23.49 6.03 11.71
C HIS A 36 -24.60 5.43 10.82
N LYS A 37 -24.25 4.96 9.61
CA LYS A 37 -25.21 4.48 8.60
C LYS A 37 -25.04 3.00 8.28
N ALA A 38 -23.82 2.47 8.37
CA ALA A 38 -23.50 1.09 8.09
C ALA A 38 -23.71 0.20 9.32
N SER A 39 -24.02 -1.07 9.07
CA SER A 39 -24.05 -2.06 10.15
C SER A 39 -22.66 -2.22 10.78
N VAL A 40 -22.62 -2.55 12.07
CA VAL A 40 -21.40 -2.79 12.83
C VAL A 40 -20.47 -3.81 12.16
N SER A 41 -21.04 -4.87 11.56
CA SER A 41 -20.27 -5.89 10.82
C SER A 41 -19.53 -5.31 9.60
N PHE A 42 -20.14 -4.39 8.86
CA PHE A 42 -19.49 -3.70 7.75
C PHE A 42 -18.35 -2.80 8.21
N ILE A 43 -18.48 -2.16 9.38
CA ILE A 43 -17.40 -1.37 9.97
C ILE A 43 -16.22 -2.25 10.38
N PHE A 44 -16.45 -3.39 11.02
CA PHE A 44 -15.38 -4.33 11.35
C PHE A 44 -14.68 -4.89 10.11
N LEU A 45 -15.45 -5.20 9.06
CA LEU A 45 -14.89 -5.61 7.78
C LEU A 45 -14.02 -4.50 7.17
N ALA A 46 -14.48 -3.26 7.19
CA ALA A 46 -13.73 -2.12 6.66
C ALA A 46 -12.42 -1.92 7.43
N ILE A 47 -12.45 -1.96 8.76
CA ILE A 47 -11.24 -1.89 9.61
C ILE A 47 -10.26 -3.02 9.27
N PHE A 48 -10.76 -4.25 9.12
CA PHE A 48 -9.93 -5.39 8.75
C PHE A 48 -9.27 -5.20 7.37
N VAL A 49 -10.02 -4.74 6.37
CA VAL A 49 -9.48 -4.48 5.03
C VAL A 49 -8.47 -3.33 5.05
N ILE A 50 -8.74 -2.24 5.78
CA ILE A 50 -7.78 -1.14 5.97
C ILE A 50 -6.47 -1.70 6.56
N ALA A 51 -6.54 -2.50 7.63
CA ALA A 51 -5.35 -3.10 8.22
C ALA A 51 -4.54 -3.96 7.22
N LEU A 52 -5.22 -4.73 6.36
CA LEU A 52 -4.58 -5.51 5.31
C LEU A 52 -3.94 -4.64 4.23
N VAL A 53 -4.61 -3.57 3.79
CA VAL A 53 -4.07 -2.64 2.79
C VAL A 53 -2.87 -1.88 3.36
N THR A 54 -2.97 -1.37 4.59
CA THR A 54 -1.84 -0.76 5.30
C THR A 54 -0.66 -1.73 5.43
N TRP A 55 -0.89 -3.01 5.74
CA TRP A 55 0.18 -4.02 5.75
C TRP A 55 0.84 -4.19 4.38
N ALA A 56 0.04 -4.24 3.30
CA ALA A 56 0.55 -4.33 1.94
C ALA A 56 1.40 -3.09 1.55
N ILE A 57 1.00 -1.89 2.00
CA ILE A 57 1.77 -0.64 1.82
C ILE A 57 3.15 -0.77 2.50
N ILE A 58 3.18 -1.25 3.74
CA ILE A 58 4.43 -1.44 4.50
C ILE A 58 5.34 -2.43 3.77
N GLU A 59 4.82 -3.56 3.29
CA GLU A 59 5.62 -4.55 2.58
C GLU A 59 6.11 -4.04 1.21
N ALA A 60 5.27 -3.32 0.46
CA ALA A 60 5.68 -2.68 -0.80
C ALA A 60 6.83 -1.68 -0.56
N ASN A 61 6.72 -0.85 0.49
CA ASN A 61 7.77 0.09 0.87
C ASN A 61 9.06 -0.63 1.28
N ARG A 62 8.97 -1.67 2.11
CA ARG A 62 10.12 -2.50 2.50
C ARG A 62 10.80 -3.12 1.29
N ARG A 63 10.04 -3.67 0.33
CA ARG A 63 10.58 -4.24 -0.92
C ARG A 63 11.29 -3.19 -1.76
N ALA A 64 10.71 -1.99 -1.89
CA ALA A 64 11.30 -0.90 -2.65
C ALA A 64 12.65 -0.49 -2.03
N TYR A 65 12.69 -0.25 -0.72
CA TYR A 65 13.93 0.11 -0.02
C TYR A 65 14.99 -0.98 -0.09
N ARG A 66 14.61 -2.27 0.02
CA ARG A 66 15.57 -3.38 -0.17
C ARG A 66 16.19 -3.37 -1.55
N LYS A 67 15.42 -3.10 -2.61
CA LYS A 67 15.92 -3.02 -3.99
C LYS A 67 16.77 -1.77 -4.20
N ILE A 68 16.38 -0.63 -3.66
CA ILE A 68 17.17 0.62 -3.72
C ILE A 68 18.52 0.45 -3.01
N LYS A 69 18.55 -0.21 -1.84
CA LYS A 69 19.80 -0.48 -1.13
C LYS A 69 20.76 -1.32 -1.98
N LYS A 70 20.26 -2.37 -2.64
CA LYS A 70 21.05 -3.18 -3.57
C LYS A 70 21.62 -2.37 -4.74
N LEU A 71 20.92 -1.32 -5.19
CA LEU A 71 21.43 -0.41 -6.22
C LEU A 71 22.52 0.53 -5.70
N GLY A 72 22.49 0.92 -4.43
CA GLY A 72 23.48 1.81 -3.82
C GLY A 72 24.74 1.09 -3.31
N ASP A 73 24.64 -0.22 -3.05
CA ASP A 73 25.77 -1.08 -2.67
C ASP A 73 26.56 -1.61 -3.90
N LEU A 74 26.09 -1.35 -5.13
CA LEU A 74 26.72 -1.69 -6.42
C LEU A 74 27.42 -0.47 -7.04
#